data_AF-A0A4R0RTB4-F1
#
_entry.id   AF-A0A4R0RTB4-F1
#
_cell.length_a   1.000
_cell.length_b   1.000
_cell.length_c   1.000
_cell.angle_alpha   90.00
_cell.angle_beta   90.00
_cell.angle_gamma   90.00
#
_symmetry.space_group_name_H-M   'P 1'
#
loop_
_entity.id
_entity.type
_entity.pdbx_description
1 polymer ?
#
loop_
_entity_poly.entity_id
_entity_poly.type
_entity_poly.pdbx_seq_one_letter_code
_entity_poly.pdbx_strand_id
1 'polypeptide(L)'
;MVEKADLKSYNDPLFFDPNLASERFNARLSAVLQSLSDSHEERLRSLEDALEDDSEYLGNTVYVNMPPTRYATRYHPDGRADVTSVDWEQVVNFEPTHTVEWIQYLHAAGLPEIRALLSCLATLIDRNGKVEPGPPMQWDAYAEAQLPCVLLDIASEPDMFQHDPVAFKSMNYSAEILQVILFCLFLIMPGGLKGRTDRDLTCMKGISSRIGRFSRAMWEQRHLHQLPLSRDNAQSHDNGEAPSTVSDAFNVLVLMDRVYTEFHRRHEPLSMHVAHVLIYHWVYSSNTGECKLAIRLASEALSESSDDEVTLFTHSFLRSCRSHFPEHLSQKMSRFLRDDSVINDDGRYLVYVCTTLWANAPRTFSSVMLPEGFGLVPSLLIHCQRQLCSSTAYNSQYALDLTMQILFYMLAPKETRAYYEHQLDRYAGELNLIGLIKTFFVNEVQDAELDNRGK
;
A
#
# COMPACT_ATOMS: atom_id res chain seq x y z
N MET A 1 60.65 -38.13 -11.46
CA MET A 1 59.56 -38.40 -12.43
C MET A 1 58.44 -37.45 -12.06
N VAL A 2 58.31 -36.35 -12.79
CA VAL A 2 57.26 -35.33 -12.63
C VAL A 2 56.59 -35.23 -13.99
N GLU A 3 55.31 -35.56 -14.03
CA GLU A 3 54.44 -35.54 -15.20
C GLU A 3 54.28 -34.10 -15.71
N LYS A 4 54.61 -33.86 -16.98
CA LYS A 4 54.27 -32.64 -17.69
C LYS A 4 52.79 -32.71 -18.07
N ALA A 5 51.95 -31.93 -17.41
CA ALA A 5 50.59 -31.68 -17.85
C ALA A 5 50.61 -30.67 -19.02
N ASP A 6 50.16 -31.12 -20.18
CA ASP A 6 49.92 -30.28 -21.36
C ASP A 6 48.75 -29.32 -21.09
N LEU A 7 49.07 -28.05 -20.87
CA LEU A 7 48.12 -26.94 -20.90
C LEU A 7 47.71 -26.68 -22.35
N LYS A 8 46.62 -27.31 -22.79
CA LYS A 8 45.91 -26.92 -24.01
C LYS A 8 45.28 -25.53 -23.79
N SER A 9 45.80 -24.56 -24.52
CA SER A 9 45.24 -23.23 -24.75
C SER A 9 43.81 -23.32 -25.28
N TYR A 10 42.80 -23.18 -24.41
CA TYR A 10 41.43 -22.84 -24.79
C TYR A 10 41.36 -21.31 -24.96
N ASN A 11 41.68 -20.85 -26.16
CA ASN A 11 41.43 -19.48 -26.62
C ASN A 11 40.47 -19.59 -27.81
N ASP A 12 39.21 -19.91 -27.53
CA ASP A 12 38.12 -19.53 -28.43
C ASP A 12 37.43 -18.33 -27.78
N PRO A 13 37.49 -17.13 -28.38
CA PRO A 13 36.66 -16.03 -27.93
C PRO A 13 35.21 -16.45 -28.16
N LEU A 14 34.45 -16.61 -27.06
CA LEU A 14 33.01 -16.84 -27.08
C LEU A 14 32.36 -15.67 -27.83
N PHE A 15 32.15 -15.86 -29.13
CA PHE A 15 31.43 -14.93 -29.97
C PHE A 15 29.97 -14.91 -29.49
N PHE A 16 29.51 -13.74 -29.10
CA PHE A 16 28.10 -13.47 -28.86
C PHE A 16 27.30 -13.88 -30.10
N ASP A 17 26.40 -14.87 -29.95
CA ASP A 17 25.49 -15.29 -31.01
C ASP A 17 24.15 -14.54 -30.87
N PRO A 18 23.89 -13.53 -31.71
CA PRO A 18 22.66 -12.75 -31.66
C PRO A 18 21.41 -13.60 -31.96
N ASN A 19 21.53 -14.71 -32.68
CA ASN A 19 20.39 -15.59 -32.97
C ASN A 19 19.97 -16.36 -31.73
N LEU A 20 20.94 -16.88 -30.97
CA LEU A 20 20.69 -17.57 -29.71
C LEU A 20 20.06 -16.62 -28.66
N ALA A 21 20.51 -15.36 -28.63
CA ALA A 21 19.91 -14.33 -27.78
C ALA A 21 18.45 -14.03 -28.19
N SER A 22 18.18 -13.91 -29.50
CA SER A 22 16.82 -13.68 -30.02
C SER A 22 15.87 -14.87 -29.76
N GLU A 23 16.36 -16.10 -29.87
CA GLU A 23 15.57 -17.30 -29.58
C GLU A 23 15.19 -17.38 -28.10
N ARG A 24 16.12 -17.06 -27.19
CA ARG A 24 15.86 -16.98 -25.75
C ARG A 24 14.81 -15.91 -25.43
N PHE A 25 14.88 -14.76 -26.09
CA PHE A 25 13.88 -13.70 -25.95
C PHE A 25 12.49 -14.18 -26.40
N ASN A 26 12.38 -14.82 -27.56
CA ASN A 26 11.10 -15.33 -28.07
C ASN A 26 10.53 -16.46 -27.19
N ALA A 27 11.39 -17.33 -26.63
CA ALA A 27 10.97 -18.37 -25.70
C ALA A 27 10.40 -17.78 -24.40
N ARG A 28 11.04 -16.73 -23.86
CA ARG A 28 10.53 -15.98 -22.70
C ARG A 28 9.20 -15.29 -23.03
N LEU A 29 9.07 -14.67 -24.20
CA LEU A 29 7.83 -14.02 -24.63
C LEU A 29 6.66 -15.01 -24.79
N SER A 30 6.90 -16.19 -25.36
CA SER A 30 5.88 -17.24 -25.49
C SER A 30 5.45 -17.80 -24.14
N ALA A 31 6.37 -17.96 -23.19
CA ALA A 31 6.04 -18.37 -21.82
C ALA A 31 5.15 -17.34 -21.12
N VAL A 32 5.43 -16.04 -21.31
CA VAL A 32 4.58 -14.93 -20.81
C VAL A 32 3.19 -14.99 -21.44
N LEU A 33 3.07 -15.22 -22.75
CA LEU A 33 1.78 -15.33 -23.44
C LEU A 33 0.93 -16.52 -22.98
N GLN A 34 1.55 -17.66 -22.65
CA GLN A 34 0.82 -18.80 -22.10
C GLN A 34 0.37 -18.55 -20.67
N SER A 35 1.24 -17.95 -19.84
CA SER A 35 0.89 -17.49 -18.48
C SER A 35 -0.30 -16.53 -18.50
N LEU A 36 -0.37 -15.64 -19.51
CA LEU A 36 -1.49 -14.73 -19.72
C LEU A 36 -2.83 -15.44 -19.99
N SER A 37 -2.78 -16.57 -20.71
CA SER A 37 -3.97 -17.37 -21.00
C SER A 37 -4.48 -18.09 -19.76
N ASP A 38 -3.58 -18.69 -18.98
CA ASP A 38 -3.93 -19.48 -17.80
C ASP A 38 -4.44 -18.56 -16.65
N SER A 39 -3.84 -17.36 -16.50
CA SER A 39 -4.31 -16.34 -15.56
C SER A 39 -5.71 -15.79 -15.90
N HIS A 40 -6.07 -15.72 -17.19
CA HIS A 40 -7.41 -15.29 -17.59
C HIS A 40 -8.52 -16.26 -17.11
N GLU A 41 -8.25 -17.57 -17.03
CA GLU A 41 -9.20 -18.54 -16.49
C GLU A 41 -9.34 -18.43 -14.96
N GLU A 42 -8.24 -18.21 -14.24
CA GLU A 42 -8.26 -17.98 -12.79
C GLU A 42 -8.96 -16.66 -12.42
N ARG A 43 -8.81 -15.65 -13.28
CA ARG A 43 -9.50 -14.35 -13.17
C ARG A 43 -11.02 -14.46 -13.30
N LEU A 44 -11.54 -15.34 -14.15
CA LEU A 44 -12.98 -15.57 -14.25
C LEU A 44 -13.53 -16.16 -12.95
N ARG A 45 -12.79 -17.08 -12.31
CA ARG A 45 -13.18 -17.66 -11.01
C ARG A 45 -13.11 -16.65 -9.87
N SER A 46 -12.04 -15.85 -9.78
CA SER A 46 -11.93 -14.83 -8.72
C SER A 46 -12.96 -13.70 -8.86
N LEU A 47 -13.36 -13.35 -10.09
CA LEU A 47 -14.43 -12.38 -10.32
C LEU A 47 -15.81 -12.95 -9.97
N GLU A 48 -16.04 -14.24 -10.20
CA GLU A 48 -17.26 -14.93 -9.74
C GLU A 48 -17.34 -14.92 -8.21
N ASP A 49 -16.25 -15.24 -7.50
CA ASP A 49 -16.20 -15.18 -6.03
C ASP A 49 -16.42 -13.75 -5.47
N ALA A 50 -15.88 -12.73 -6.14
CA ALA A 50 -16.03 -11.33 -5.71
C ALA A 50 -17.43 -10.77 -6.00
N LEU A 51 -18.12 -11.26 -7.03
CA LEU A 51 -19.48 -10.86 -7.38
C LEU A 51 -20.53 -11.52 -6.48
N GLU A 52 -20.26 -12.72 -5.95
CA GLU A 52 -21.14 -13.36 -4.97
C GLU A 52 -21.20 -12.59 -3.64
N ASP A 53 -20.08 -11.98 -3.22
CA ASP A 53 -19.95 -11.24 -1.94
C ASP A 53 -20.69 -9.87 -1.95
N ASP A 54 -20.84 -9.24 -3.12
CA ASP A 54 -21.58 -7.96 -3.24
C ASP A 54 -23.12 -8.15 -3.27
N SER A 55 -23.63 -9.39 -3.39
CA SER A 55 -25.07 -9.67 -3.54
C SER A 55 -25.86 -9.81 -2.23
N GLU A 56 -25.20 -10.03 -1.08
CA GLU A 56 -25.87 -10.26 0.21
C GLU A 56 -26.21 -8.97 0.99
N TYR A 57 -25.76 -7.80 0.55
CA TYR A 57 -25.94 -6.54 1.28
C TYR A 57 -27.08 -5.65 0.78
N LEU A 58 -28.12 -6.26 0.19
CA LEU A 58 -29.39 -5.58 -0.05
C LEU A 58 -30.14 -5.36 1.29
N GLY A 59 -29.78 -4.28 1.97
CA GLY A 59 -30.74 -3.41 2.65
C GLY A 59 -31.63 -4.04 3.73
N ASN A 60 -31.12 -4.97 4.54
CA ASN A 60 -31.71 -5.17 5.85
C ASN A 60 -31.37 -3.93 6.69
N THR A 61 -32.25 -2.93 6.66
CA THR A 61 -32.32 -1.94 7.74
C THR A 61 -32.61 -2.72 9.03
N VAL A 62 -31.54 -3.19 9.67
CA VAL A 62 -31.60 -3.80 10.99
C VAL A 62 -32.19 -2.71 11.87
N TYR A 63 -33.41 -2.94 12.35
CA TYR A 63 -34.00 -2.11 13.38
C TYR A 63 -33.12 -2.28 14.62
N VAL A 64 -32.16 -1.36 14.80
CA VAL A 64 -31.29 -1.37 15.97
C VAL A 64 -32.13 -0.85 17.13
N ASN A 65 -32.61 -1.79 17.96
CA ASN A 65 -33.25 -1.43 19.21
C ASN A 65 -32.23 -0.70 20.08
N MET A 66 -32.70 0.31 20.82
CA MET A 66 -31.84 1.03 21.73
C MET A 66 -31.29 0.07 22.79
N PRO A 67 -29.96 -0.06 22.93
CA PRO A 67 -29.38 -1.01 23.86
C PRO A 67 -29.74 -0.65 25.31
N PRO A 68 -29.88 -1.63 26.21
CA PRO A 68 -30.09 -1.34 27.61
C PRO A 68 -28.81 -0.78 28.24
N THR A 69 -28.96 0.11 29.22
CA THR A 69 -27.87 0.49 30.12
C THR A 69 -28.42 0.86 31.49
N ARG A 70 -27.67 0.53 32.55
CA ARG A 70 -27.98 0.97 33.93
C ARG A 70 -27.34 2.31 34.30
N TYR A 71 -26.52 2.86 33.40
CA TYR A 71 -25.73 4.07 33.64
C TYR A 71 -26.39 5.34 33.09
N ALA A 72 -27.70 5.29 32.80
CA ALA A 72 -28.50 6.47 32.49
C ALA A 72 -29.10 7.05 33.76
N THR A 73 -29.07 8.38 33.90
CA THR A 73 -29.70 9.07 35.05
C THR A 73 -31.19 9.34 34.82
N ARG A 74 -31.67 9.26 33.58
CA ARG A 74 -33.09 9.45 33.21
C ARG A 74 -33.56 8.34 32.28
N TYR A 75 -34.83 7.94 32.47
CA TYR A 75 -35.51 6.95 31.63
C TYR A 75 -36.87 7.49 31.19
N HIS A 76 -37.24 7.18 29.96
CA HIS A 76 -38.57 7.40 29.42
C HIS A 76 -39.59 6.45 30.08
N PRO A 77 -40.91 6.73 29.99
CA PRO A 77 -41.96 5.89 30.59
C PRO A 77 -42.00 4.45 30.08
N ASP A 78 -41.45 4.19 28.89
CA ASP A 78 -41.34 2.87 28.29
C ASP A 78 -40.08 2.11 28.74
N GLY A 79 -39.31 2.66 29.69
CA GLY A 79 -38.09 2.06 30.25
C GLY A 79 -36.83 2.31 29.43
N ARG A 80 -36.91 3.06 28.33
CA ARG A 80 -35.73 3.42 27.52
C ARG A 80 -34.92 4.51 28.21
N ALA A 81 -33.61 4.33 28.34
CA ALA A 81 -32.66 5.37 28.73
C ALA A 81 -32.79 6.63 27.84
N ASP A 82 -32.77 7.80 28.45
CA ASP A 82 -32.55 9.06 27.75
C ASP A 82 -31.06 9.16 27.39
N VAL A 83 -30.74 9.13 26.10
CA VAL A 83 -29.38 9.09 25.55
C VAL A 83 -28.50 10.23 26.08
N THR A 84 -29.08 11.42 26.29
CA THR A 84 -28.35 12.59 26.81
C THR A 84 -27.94 12.45 28.28
N SER A 85 -28.49 11.46 28.97
CA SER A 85 -28.32 11.24 30.41
C SER A 85 -27.41 10.05 30.75
N VAL A 86 -26.87 9.37 29.72
CA VAL A 86 -26.01 8.19 29.82
C VAL A 86 -24.59 8.61 30.19
N ASP A 87 -24.02 7.96 31.20
CA ASP A 87 -22.60 8.04 31.53
C ASP A 87 -21.79 7.08 30.65
N TRP A 88 -21.27 7.61 29.54
CA TRP A 88 -20.51 6.83 28.56
C TRP A 88 -19.22 6.23 29.10
N GLU A 89 -18.58 6.88 30.09
CA GLU A 89 -17.38 6.33 30.73
C GLU A 89 -17.72 5.05 31.49
N GLN A 90 -18.85 5.04 32.20
CA GLN A 90 -19.31 3.83 32.89
C GLN A 90 -19.73 2.73 31.90
N VAL A 91 -20.40 3.09 30.80
CA VAL A 91 -20.80 2.13 29.75
C VAL A 91 -19.56 1.42 29.16
N VAL A 92 -18.52 2.16 28.77
CA VAL A 92 -17.31 1.52 28.20
C VAL A 92 -16.59 0.65 29.22
N ASN A 93 -16.53 1.06 30.49
CA ASN A 93 -15.79 0.32 31.52
C ASN A 93 -16.50 -0.96 31.98
N PHE A 94 -17.84 -0.95 32.03
CA PHE A 94 -18.62 -1.98 32.73
C PHE A 94 -19.66 -2.70 31.85
N GLU A 95 -19.97 -2.18 30.67
CA GLU A 95 -20.90 -2.79 29.69
C GLU A 95 -20.23 -2.88 28.28
N PRO A 96 -19.03 -3.49 28.15
CA PRO A 96 -18.27 -3.50 26.90
C PRO A 96 -19.00 -4.17 25.72
N THR A 97 -19.82 -5.19 25.98
CA THR A 97 -20.65 -5.83 24.93
C THR A 97 -21.71 -4.86 24.41
N HIS A 98 -22.43 -4.16 25.29
CA HIS A 98 -23.44 -3.16 24.88
C HIS A 98 -22.80 -1.91 24.26
N THR A 99 -21.51 -1.64 24.52
CA THR A 99 -20.80 -0.51 23.88
C THR A 99 -20.85 -0.60 22.35
N VAL A 100 -20.65 -1.80 21.79
CA VAL A 100 -20.72 -2.01 20.33
C VAL A 100 -22.13 -1.77 19.81
N GLU A 101 -23.14 -2.28 20.50
CA GLU A 101 -24.55 -2.07 20.16
C GLU A 101 -24.92 -0.57 20.23
N TRP A 102 -24.39 0.15 21.22
CA TRP A 102 -24.58 1.60 21.36
C TRP A 102 -23.94 2.37 20.21
N ILE A 103 -22.73 1.99 19.78
CA ILE A 103 -22.08 2.59 18.61
C ILE A 103 -22.96 2.42 17.37
N GLN A 104 -23.47 1.21 17.11
CA GLN A 104 -24.35 0.94 15.98
C GLN A 104 -25.65 1.76 16.06
N TYR A 105 -26.29 1.78 17.23
CA TYR A 105 -27.53 2.53 17.46
C TYR A 105 -27.33 4.03 17.24
N LEU A 106 -26.33 4.63 17.89
CA LEU A 106 -26.07 6.06 17.81
C LEU A 106 -25.64 6.47 16.40
N HIS A 107 -24.86 5.63 15.71
CA HIS A 107 -24.48 5.85 14.32
C HIS A 107 -25.71 5.86 13.40
N ALA A 108 -26.52 4.80 13.46
CA ALA A 108 -27.70 4.64 12.62
C ALA A 108 -28.75 5.74 12.88
N ALA A 109 -28.86 6.22 14.12
CA ALA A 109 -29.76 7.30 14.50
C ALA A 109 -29.21 8.70 14.22
N GLY A 110 -27.94 8.84 13.83
CA GLY A 110 -27.30 10.15 13.60
C GLY A 110 -27.16 11.00 14.87
N LEU A 111 -26.98 10.35 16.02
CA LEU A 111 -26.98 11.02 17.34
C LEU A 111 -25.58 11.51 17.72
N PRO A 112 -25.41 12.80 18.10
CA PRO A 112 -24.10 13.39 18.37
C PRO A 112 -23.38 12.77 19.58
N GLU A 113 -24.11 12.11 20.48
CA GLU A 113 -23.57 11.43 21.67
C GLU A 113 -22.58 10.31 21.33
N ILE A 114 -22.60 9.80 20.09
CA ILE A 114 -21.59 8.84 19.62
C ILE A 114 -20.17 9.37 19.80
N ARG A 115 -19.95 10.68 19.66
CA ARG A 115 -18.61 11.29 19.80
C ARG A 115 -18.11 11.22 21.23
N ALA A 116 -19.00 11.45 22.20
CA ALA A 116 -18.67 11.30 23.62
C ALA A 116 -18.33 9.83 23.93
N LEU A 117 -19.11 8.89 23.41
CA LEU A 117 -18.84 7.45 23.54
C LEU A 117 -17.48 7.06 22.93
N LEU A 118 -17.20 7.49 21.69
CA LEU A 118 -15.93 7.22 21.01
C LEU A 118 -14.75 7.85 21.75
N SER A 119 -14.90 9.05 22.30
CA SER A 119 -13.84 9.69 23.10
C SER A 119 -13.54 8.91 24.38
N CYS A 120 -14.56 8.42 25.10
CA CYS A 120 -14.37 7.56 26.28
C CYS A 120 -13.69 6.25 25.89
N LEU A 121 -14.13 5.64 24.79
CA LEU A 121 -13.59 4.38 24.28
C LEU A 121 -12.12 4.54 23.83
N ALA A 122 -11.81 5.60 23.08
CA ALA A 122 -10.45 5.94 22.68
C ALA A 122 -9.54 6.10 23.90
N THR A 123 -9.99 6.81 24.94
CA THR A 123 -9.21 7.01 26.17
C THR A 123 -8.98 5.70 26.95
N LEU A 124 -9.96 4.78 26.92
CA LEU A 124 -9.85 3.48 27.58
C LEU A 124 -8.86 2.54 26.84
N ILE A 125 -8.88 2.57 25.51
CA ILE A 125 -8.07 1.69 24.65
C ILE A 125 -6.66 2.26 24.43
N ASP A 126 -6.51 3.60 24.34
CA ASP A 126 -5.23 4.27 24.14
C ASP A 126 -4.33 4.12 25.38
N ARG A 127 -3.39 3.19 25.28
CA ARG A 127 -2.35 2.95 26.29
C ARG A 127 -1.04 3.62 25.95
N ASN A 128 -0.92 4.33 24.82
CA ASN A 128 0.35 4.94 24.41
C ASN A 128 0.82 6.02 25.40
N GLY A 129 -0.05 6.50 26.30
CA GLY A 129 0.31 7.41 27.40
C GLY A 129 0.53 6.76 28.78
N LYS A 130 0.27 5.46 28.99
CA LYS A 130 0.28 4.84 30.34
C LYS A 130 1.10 3.54 30.37
N VAL A 131 1.96 3.43 31.38
CA VAL A 131 3.01 2.39 31.58
C VAL A 131 2.45 1.00 31.93
N GLU A 132 1.16 0.72 31.73
CA GLU A 132 0.59 -0.57 32.11
C GLU A 132 0.82 -1.64 31.05
N PRO A 133 1.57 -2.72 31.36
CA PRO A 133 1.79 -3.81 30.42
C PRO A 133 0.51 -4.63 30.23
N GLY A 134 0.07 -4.79 28.98
CA GLY A 134 -1.03 -5.68 28.57
C GLY A 134 -2.22 -4.97 27.92
N PRO A 135 -3.22 -5.72 27.45
CA PRO A 135 -4.49 -5.17 26.97
C PRO A 135 -5.37 -4.68 28.13
N PRO A 136 -6.36 -3.78 27.89
CA PRO A 136 -7.35 -3.42 28.89
C PRO A 136 -8.16 -4.64 29.33
N MET A 137 -8.63 -4.65 30.58
CA MET A 137 -9.40 -5.77 31.15
C MET A 137 -10.67 -6.08 30.34
N GLN A 138 -11.20 -5.07 29.64
CA GLN A 138 -12.39 -5.14 28.80
C GLN A 138 -12.11 -5.66 27.38
N TRP A 139 -10.84 -5.81 26.97
CA TRP A 139 -10.47 -6.13 25.59
C TRP A 139 -11.14 -7.40 25.07
N ASP A 140 -11.13 -8.48 25.86
CA ASP A 140 -11.76 -9.74 25.48
C ASP A 140 -13.23 -9.57 25.10
N ALA A 141 -13.97 -8.75 25.84
CA ALA A 141 -15.38 -8.49 25.56
C ALA A 141 -15.56 -7.66 24.28
N TYR A 142 -14.66 -6.71 24.00
CA TYR A 142 -14.68 -5.95 22.75
C TYR A 142 -14.32 -6.79 21.52
N ALA A 143 -13.33 -7.68 21.66
CA ALA A 143 -12.95 -8.62 20.60
C ALA A 143 -14.08 -9.61 20.31
N GLU A 144 -14.71 -10.15 21.37
CA GLU A 144 -15.88 -11.04 21.25
C GLU A 144 -17.05 -10.32 20.57
N ALA A 145 -17.32 -9.07 20.93
CA ALA A 145 -18.34 -8.22 20.31
C ALA A 145 -17.94 -7.66 18.92
N GLN A 146 -16.77 -8.03 18.39
CA GLN A 146 -16.29 -7.61 17.06
C GLN A 146 -16.21 -6.08 16.88
N LEU A 147 -15.85 -5.34 17.94
CA LEU A 147 -15.75 -3.88 17.93
C LEU A 147 -15.01 -3.31 16.70
N PRO A 148 -13.77 -3.72 16.37
CA PRO A 148 -13.07 -3.16 15.21
C PRO A 148 -13.76 -3.47 13.89
N CYS A 149 -14.42 -4.63 13.76
CA CYS A 149 -15.17 -4.99 12.57
C CYS A 149 -16.38 -4.06 12.36
N VAL A 150 -17.12 -3.77 13.42
CA VAL A 150 -18.26 -2.82 13.38
C VAL A 150 -17.80 -1.41 13.03
N LEU A 151 -16.69 -0.96 13.61
CA LEU A 151 -16.12 0.34 13.30
C LEU A 151 -15.61 0.41 11.85
N LEU A 152 -15.00 -0.65 11.33
CA LEU A 152 -14.59 -0.75 9.94
C LEU A 152 -15.78 -0.72 8.98
N ASP A 153 -16.89 -1.38 9.32
CA ASP A 153 -18.12 -1.32 8.54
C ASP A 153 -18.65 0.13 8.48
N ILE A 154 -18.70 0.83 9.62
CA ILE A 154 -19.07 2.26 9.69
C ILE A 154 -18.11 3.13 8.88
N ALA A 155 -16.80 2.93 9.03
CA ALA A 155 -15.76 3.68 8.32
C ALA A 155 -15.80 3.46 6.81
N SER A 156 -16.35 2.33 6.36
CA SER A 156 -16.49 1.97 4.96
C SER A 156 -17.83 2.39 4.35
N GLU A 157 -18.74 2.98 5.14
CA GLU A 157 -20.02 3.43 4.61
C GLU A 157 -19.84 4.56 3.58
N PRO A 158 -20.74 4.62 2.57
CA PRO A 158 -20.86 5.80 1.73
C PRO A 158 -21.03 7.05 2.59
N ASP A 159 -20.40 8.14 2.12
CA ASP A 159 -20.49 9.46 2.75
C ASP A 159 -19.92 9.57 4.18
N MET A 160 -19.09 8.62 4.63
CA MET A 160 -18.48 8.70 5.97
C MET A 160 -17.51 9.88 6.15
N PHE A 161 -16.99 10.44 5.05
CA PHE A 161 -15.95 11.48 5.03
C PHE A 161 -16.45 12.80 4.41
N GLN A 162 -17.54 13.35 4.95
CA GLN A 162 -18.09 14.61 4.44
C GLN A 162 -17.25 15.81 4.89
N HIS A 163 -16.99 16.72 3.95
CA HIS A 163 -16.23 17.96 4.19
C HIS A 163 -17.03 19.00 4.98
N ASP A 164 -18.36 18.87 5.03
CA ASP A 164 -19.21 19.77 5.80
C ASP A 164 -18.99 19.52 7.31
N PRO A 165 -18.46 20.50 8.08
CA PRO A 165 -18.21 20.33 9.50
C PRO A 165 -19.50 20.21 10.33
N VAL A 166 -20.66 20.56 9.77
CA VAL A 166 -21.97 20.46 10.45
C VAL A 166 -22.62 19.09 10.19
N ALA A 167 -22.17 18.35 9.18
CA ALA A 167 -22.69 17.04 8.91
C ALA A 167 -22.40 16.05 10.04
N PHE A 168 -23.33 15.12 10.29
CA PHE A 168 -23.12 14.03 11.23
C PHE A 168 -21.88 13.20 10.85
N LYS A 169 -21.78 12.82 9.57
CA LYS A 169 -20.63 12.09 9.00
C LYS A 169 -19.47 13.02 8.59
N SER A 170 -19.16 14.01 9.42
CA SER A 170 -18.05 14.94 9.17
C SER A 170 -16.69 14.27 9.29
N MET A 171 -15.67 14.86 8.65
CA MET A 171 -14.26 14.42 8.76
C MET A 171 -13.76 14.21 10.20
N ASN A 172 -14.22 15.01 11.16
CA ASN A 172 -13.84 14.87 12.57
C ASN A 172 -14.41 13.59 13.18
N TYR A 173 -15.66 13.27 12.86
CA TYR A 173 -16.28 12.02 13.32
C TYR A 173 -15.61 10.80 12.67
N SER A 174 -15.27 10.86 11.38
CA SER A 174 -14.51 9.80 10.72
C SER A 174 -13.12 9.61 11.34
N ALA A 175 -12.45 10.71 11.73
CA ALA A 175 -11.16 10.64 12.42
C ALA A 175 -11.28 9.93 13.78
N GLU A 176 -12.29 10.26 14.58
CA GLU A 176 -12.55 9.59 15.87
C GLU A 176 -12.78 8.08 15.69
N ILE A 177 -13.54 7.67 14.66
CA ILE A 177 -13.74 6.25 14.32
C ILE A 177 -12.42 5.57 13.94
N LEU A 178 -11.65 6.17 13.02
CA LEU A 178 -10.36 5.63 12.56
C LEU A 178 -9.36 5.51 13.70
N GLN A 179 -9.34 6.47 14.63
CA GLN A 179 -8.48 6.45 15.80
C GLN A 179 -8.81 5.27 16.72
N VAL A 180 -10.09 5.01 16.99
CA VAL A 180 -10.50 3.85 17.80
C VAL A 180 -10.13 2.55 17.08
N ILE A 181 -10.36 2.44 15.77
CA ILE A 181 -9.93 1.27 14.97
C ILE A 181 -8.42 1.05 15.10
N LEU A 182 -7.63 2.11 14.95
CA LEU A 182 -6.18 2.07 15.06
C LEU A 182 -5.74 1.52 16.42
N PHE A 183 -6.34 1.99 17.51
CA PHE A 183 -6.04 1.46 18.85
C PHE A 183 -6.46 0.00 19.03
N CYS A 184 -7.61 -0.41 18.50
CA CYS A 184 -8.00 -1.82 18.48
C CYS A 184 -6.99 -2.69 17.72
N LEU A 185 -6.50 -2.22 16.57
CA LEU A 185 -5.48 -2.94 15.79
C LEU A 185 -4.15 -3.04 16.56
N PHE A 186 -3.73 -1.98 17.26
CA PHE A 186 -2.54 -2.05 18.12
C PHE A 186 -2.65 -3.03 19.28
N LEU A 187 -3.86 -3.34 19.76
CA LEU A 187 -4.06 -4.38 20.78
C LEU A 187 -3.98 -5.79 20.20
N ILE A 188 -4.42 -5.99 18.96
CA ILE A 188 -4.44 -7.31 18.31
C ILE A 188 -3.06 -7.70 17.76
N MET A 189 -2.30 -6.72 17.25
CA MET A 189 -1.08 -6.98 16.49
C MET A 189 0.15 -7.53 17.26
N PRO A 190 0.38 -7.25 18.54
CA PRO A 190 1.53 -7.78 19.28
C PRO A 190 1.54 -9.33 19.40
N GLY A 191 2.73 -9.92 19.57
CA GLY A 191 2.90 -11.31 20.02
C GLY A 191 2.81 -12.42 18.97
N GLY A 192 2.38 -12.11 17.74
CA GLY A 192 2.17 -13.10 16.67
C GLY A 192 1.05 -14.12 16.97
N LEU A 193 0.63 -14.91 15.99
CA LEU A 193 -0.51 -15.85 16.12
C LEU A 193 -0.44 -16.81 17.34
N LYS A 194 0.76 -17.26 17.73
CA LYS A 194 0.91 -18.29 18.80
C LYS A 194 0.55 -17.79 20.20
N GLY A 195 0.47 -16.48 20.42
CA GLY A 195 0.12 -15.88 21.71
C GLY A 195 -1.30 -15.33 21.79
N ARG A 196 -2.11 -15.50 20.74
CA ARG A 196 -3.44 -14.87 20.62
C ARG A 196 -4.56 -15.76 21.17
N THR A 197 -5.59 -15.13 21.73
CA THR A 197 -6.79 -15.83 22.17
C THR A 197 -7.67 -16.23 20.98
N ASP A 198 -8.58 -17.20 21.15
CA ASP A 198 -9.55 -17.56 20.11
C ASP A 198 -10.43 -16.36 19.68
N ARG A 199 -10.68 -15.44 20.62
CA ARG A 199 -11.41 -14.20 20.37
C ARG A 199 -10.63 -13.26 19.46
N ASP A 200 -9.33 -13.08 19.72
CA ASP A 200 -8.45 -12.28 18.86
C ASP A 200 -8.38 -12.87 17.45
N LEU A 201 -8.26 -14.19 17.33
CA LEU A 201 -8.23 -14.88 16.02
C LEU A 201 -9.55 -14.69 15.25
N THR A 202 -10.69 -14.77 15.95
CA THR A 202 -12.01 -14.52 15.36
C THR A 202 -12.15 -13.08 14.90
N CYS A 203 -11.71 -12.13 15.74
CA CYS A 203 -11.69 -10.70 15.43
C CYS A 203 -10.79 -10.38 14.23
N MET A 204 -9.58 -10.93 14.18
CA MET A 204 -8.66 -10.81 13.05
C MET A 204 -9.27 -11.32 11.74
N LYS A 205 -9.94 -12.47 11.78
CA LYS A 205 -10.63 -13.01 10.61
C LYS A 205 -11.73 -12.07 10.13
N GLY A 206 -12.47 -11.45 11.06
CA GLY A 206 -13.48 -10.45 10.75
C GLY A 206 -12.90 -9.16 10.16
N ILE A 207 -11.72 -8.74 10.62
CA ILE A 207 -10.98 -7.59 10.08
C ILE A 207 -10.47 -7.91 8.67
N SER A 208 -9.84 -9.08 8.48
CA SER A 208 -9.27 -9.47 7.19
C SER A 208 -10.34 -9.60 6.11
N SER A 209 -11.54 -10.08 6.46
CA SER A 209 -12.66 -10.14 5.51
C SER A 209 -13.20 -8.77 5.08
N ARG A 210 -12.86 -7.69 5.79
CA ARG A 210 -13.34 -6.32 5.51
C ARG A 210 -12.33 -5.46 4.76
N ILE A 211 -11.08 -5.91 4.60
CA ILE A 211 -10.02 -5.08 4.03
C ILE A 211 -10.36 -4.55 2.64
N GLY A 212 -10.92 -5.40 1.76
CA GLY A 212 -11.28 -5.01 0.40
C GLY A 212 -12.41 -3.97 0.33
N ARG A 213 -13.34 -3.99 1.30
CA ARG A 213 -14.41 -2.99 1.41
C ARG A 213 -13.86 -1.66 1.91
N PHE A 214 -13.06 -1.71 2.99
CA PHE A 214 -12.45 -0.53 3.57
C PHE A 214 -11.51 0.18 2.60
N SER A 215 -10.63 -0.55 1.94
CA SER A 215 -9.70 0.00 0.94
C SER A 215 -10.44 0.62 -0.26
N ARG A 216 -11.55 0.01 -0.71
CA ARG A 216 -12.41 0.57 -1.77
C ARG A 216 -13.03 1.89 -1.32
N ALA A 217 -13.57 1.95 -0.11
CA ALA A 217 -14.09 3.19 0.47
C ALA A 217 -13.00 4.26 0.58
N MET A 218 -11.81 3.93 1.08
CA MET A 218 -10.68 4.87 1.14
C MET A 218 -10.25 5.34 -0.26
N TRP A 219 -10.28 4.45 -1.25
CA TRP A 219 -9.96 4.78 -2.64
C TRP A 219 -10.97 5.77 -3.25
N GLU A 220 -12.25 5.63 -2.95
CA GLU A 220 -13.27 6.61 -3.36
C GLU A 220 -13.01 7.99 -2.74
N GLN A 221 -12.47 8.01 -1.52
CA GLN A 221 -12.07 9.22 -0.80
C GLN A 221 -10.66 9.73 -1.13
N ARG A 222 -9.97 9.17 -2.15
CA ARG A 222 -8.59 9.56 -2.53
C ARG A 222 -8.38 11.05 -2.80
N HIS A 223 -9.44 11.79 -3.12
CA HIS A 223 -9.35 13.23 -3.34
C HIS A 223 -8.94 14.00 -2.05
N LEU A 224 -9.20 13.43 -0.86
CA LEU A 224 -8.80 14.00 0.43
C LEU A 224 -7.28 14.14 0.58
N HIS A 225 -6.49 13.23 -0.01
CA HIS A 225 -5.03 13.29 0.08
C HIS A 225 -4.42 14.44 -0.74
N GLN A 226 -5.14 15.05 -1.69
CA GLN A 226 -4.60 16.12 -2.54
C GLN A 226 -4.67 17.51 -1.91
N LEU A 227 -5.44 17.68 -0.84
CA LEU A 227 -5.67 18.97 -0.18
C LEU A 227 -4.38 19.68 0.31
N PRO A 228 -3.35 18.98 0.83
CA PRO A 228 -2.14 19.64 1.35
C PRO A 228 -1.33 20.37 0.27
N LEU A 229 -1.20 19.81 -0.94
CA LEU A 229 -0.38 20.39 -2.01
C LEU A 229 -0.89 21.75 -2.51
N SER A 230 -2.18 22.03 -2.33
CA SER A 230 -2.77 23.31 -2.76
C SER A 230 -2.48 24.44 -1.77
N ARG A 231 -2.15 24.13 -0.51
CA ARG A 231 -1.92 25.13 0.55
C ARG A 231 -0.49 25.67 0.58
N ASP A 232 0.50 24.90 0.16
CA ASP A 232 1.93 25.32 0.18
C ASP A 232 2.23 26.56 -0.67
N ASN A 233 1.35 26.91 -1.63
CA ASN A 233 1.48 28.14 -2.42
C ASN A 233 0.86 29.38 -1.75
N ALA A 234 0.06 29.20 -0.69
CA ALA A 234 -0.52 30.29 0.08
C ALA A 234 0.20 30.33 1.44
N GLN A 235 1.00 31.37 1.67
CA GLN A 235 1.81 31.61 2.88
C GLN A 235 1.01 31.79 4.18
N SER A 236 0.02 30.95 4.47
CA SER A 236 -0.66 30.95 5.76
C SER A 236 0.20 30.19 6.77
N HIS A 237 0.96 30.93 7.58
CA HIS A 237 1.66 30.49 8.79
C HIS A 237 0.73 29.97 9.90
N ASP A 238 -0.48 29.53 9.55
CA ASP A 238 -1.38 28.91 10.51
C ASP A 238 -0.92 27.46 10.67
N ASN A 239 -0.32 27.14 11.83
CA ASN A 239 0.20 25.83 12.21
C ASN A 239 -0.91 24.77 12.36
N GLY A 240 -1.95 24.83 11.53
CA GLY A 240 -3.00 23.84 11.47
C GLY A 240 -2.38 22.52 11.07
N GLU A 241 -2.23 21.62 12.04
CA GLU A 241 -1.86 20.23 11.85
C GLU A 241 -2.63 19.69 10.64
N ALA A 242 -1.91 19.03 9.73
CA ALA A 242 -2.55 18.35 8.61
C ALA A 242 -3.69 17.46 9.15
N PRO A 243 -4.84 17.36 8.45
CA PRO A 243 -5.98 16.61 8.96
C PRO A 243 -5.56 15.17 9.28
N SER A 244 -5.58 14.81 10.56
CA SER A 244 -5.10 13.51 11.08
C SER A 244 -5.75 12.33 10.35
N THR A 245 -6.98 12.51 9.88
CA THR A 245 -7.80 11.51 9.20
C THR A 245 -7.08 10.76 8.08
N VAL A 246 -6.25 11.44 7.27
CA VAL A 246 -5.56 10.80 6.13
C VAL A 246 -4.43 9.88 6.62
N SER A 247 -3.70 10.29 7.66
CA SER A 247 -2.67 9.47 8.29
C SER A 247 -3.31 8.31 9.05
N ASP A 248 -4.41 8.57 9.77
CA ASP A 248 -5.16 7.53 10.50
C ASP A 248 -5.70 6.46 9.54
N ALA A 249 -6.31 6.85 8.42
CA ALA A 249 -6.79 5.92 7.40
C ALA A 249 -5.66 5.07 6.81
N PHE A 250 -4.50 5.69 6.54
CA PHE A 250 -3.32 4.98 6.06
C PHE A 250 -2.81 3.97 7.09
N ASN A 251 -2.69 4.38 8.36
CA ASN A 251 -2.21 3.50 9.43
C ASN A 251 -3.18 2.34 9.69
N VAL A 252 -4.49 2.58 9.65
CA VAL A 252 -5.50 1.53 9.70
C VAL A 252 -5.30 0.54 8.56
N LEU A 253 -5.18 1.02 7.31
CA LEU A 253 -4.98 0.15 6.15
C LEU A 253 -3.70 -0.70 6.27
N VAL A 254 -2.59 -0.10 6.69
CA VAL A 254 -1.30 -0.79 6.91
C VAL A 254 -1.43 -1.90 7.96
N LEU A 255 -2.12 -1.61 9.07
CA LEU A 255 -2.29 -2.62 10.12
C LEU A 255 -3.27 -3.71 9.70
N MET A 256 -4.31 -3.38 8.93
CA MET A 256 -5.19 -4.38 8.31
C MET A 256 -4.46 -5.28 7.33
N ASP A 257 -3.58 -4.72 6.49
CA ASP A 257 -2.72 -5.47 5.56
C ASP A 257 -1.84 -6.47 6.31
N ARG A 258 -1.30 -6.03 7.44
CA ARG A 258 -0.52 -6.90 8.32
C ARG A 258 -1.36 -8.00 8.97
N VAL A 259 -2.60 -7.70 9.41
CA VAL A 259 -3.56 -8.71 9.92
C VAL A 259 -3.84 -9.75 8.83
N TYR A 260 -4.12 -9.30 7.61
CA TYR A 260 -4.42 -10.17 6.47
C TYR A 260 -3.23 -11.05 6.12
N THR A 261 -2.04 -10.47 5.96
CA THR A 261 -0.81 -11.20 5.63
C THR A 261 -0.47 -12.24 6.71
N GLU A 262 -0.64 -11.90 7.99
CA GLU A 262 -0.41 -12.85 9.08
C GLU A 262 -1.42 -14.01 9.06
N PHE A 263 -2.68 -13.73 8.75
CA PHE A 263 -3.76 -14.72 8.73
C PHE A 263 -3.71 -15.63 7.48
N HIS A 264 -3.51 -15.03 6.30
CA HIS A 264 -3.56 -15.71 5.00
C HIS A 264 -2.19 -16.16 4.48
N ARG A 265 -1.08 -15.67 5.07
CA ARG A 265 0.30 -15.94 4.63
C ARG A 265 0.59 -15.53 3.19
N ARG A 266 -0.07 -14.47 2.73
CA ARG A 266 0.09 -13.84 1.42
C ARG A 266 -0.41 -12.39 1.50
N HIS A 267 0.05 -11.53 0.61
CA HIS A 267 -0.54 -10.20 0.44
C HIS A 267 -1.92 -10.25 -0.23
N GLU A 268 -2.67 -9.16 -0.13
CA GLU A 268 -3.98 -9.02 -0.74
C GLU A 268 -3.88 -9.01 -2.27
N PRO A 269 -4.88 -9.58 -2.96
CA PRO A 269 -5.01 -9.41 -4.39
C PRO A 269 -5.06 -7.93 -4.77
N LEU A 270 -4.41 -7.55 -5.87
CA LEU A 270 -4.38 -6.16 -6.37
C LEU A 270 -5.78 -5.59 -6.71
N SER A 271 -6.78 -6.47 -6.89
CA SER A 271 -8.19 -6.12 -7.08
C SER A 271 -8.83 -5.48 -5.83
N MET A 272 -8.28 -5.70 -4.64
CA MET A 272 -8.79 -5.17 -3.38
C MET A 272 -8.38 -3.71 -3.13
N HIS A 273 -7.90 -2.96 -4.12
CA HIS A 273 -7.57 -1.51 -3.99
C HIS A 273 -6.52 -1.12 -2.92
N VAL A 274 -5.94 -2.05 -2.15
CA VAL A 274 -4.90 -1.75 -1.14
C VAL A 274 -3.70 -1.08 -1.82
N ALA A 275 -3.13 -1.70 -2.86
CA ALA A 275 -2.04 -1.13 -3.64
C ALA A 275 -2.39 0.22 -4.30
N HIS A 276 -3.66 0.43 -4.67
CA HIS A 276 -4.12 1.72 -5.22
C HIS A 276 -3.98 2.82 -4.17
N VAL A 277 -4.48 2.58 -2.95
CA VAL A 277 -4.40 3.53 -1.83
C VAL A 277 -2.95 3.75 -1.40
N LEU A 278 -2.13 2.70 -1.32
CA LEU A 278 -0.72 2.80 -0.92
C LEU A 278 0.09 3.67 -1.89
N ILE A 279 0.04 3.40 -3.20
CA ILE A 279 0.81 4.17 -4.19
C ILE A 279 0.30 5.61 -4.25
N TYR A 280 -1.01 5.81 -4.16
CA TYR A 280 -1.58 7.16 -4.19
C TYR A 280 -1.24 7.96 -2.92
N HIS A 281 -1.31 7.34 -1.74
CA HIS A 281 -0.85 7.95 -0.49
C HIS A 281 0.64 8.28 -0.57
N TRP A 282 1.48 7.38 -1.10
CA TRP A 282 2.90 7.66 -1.30
C TRP A 282 3.15 8.92 -2.14
N VAL A 283 2.44 9.09 -3.27
CA VAL A 283 2.59 10.27 -4.12
C VAL A 283 2.30 11.55 -3.34
N TYR A 284 1.19 11.59 -2.60
CA TYR A 284 0.67 12.81 -1.98
C TYR A 284 1.10 13.06 -0.52
N SER A 285 1.64 12.07 0.18
CA SER A 285 2.11 12.23 1.56
C SER A 285 3.44 13.00 1.61
N SER A 286 3.57 13.90 2.58
CA SER A 286 4.83 14.59 2.91
C SER A 286 5.64 13.83 3.96
N ASN A 287 5.03 12.87 4.67
CA ASN A 287 5.69 12.09 5.71
C ASN A 287 6.59 11.03 5.06
N THR A 288 7.91 11.16 5.28
CA THR A 288 8.90 10.27 4.67
C THR A 288 8.80 8.84 5.21
N GLY A 289 8.46 8.68 6.49
CA GLY A 289 8.29 7.36 7.11
C GLY A 289 7.09 6.60 6.51
N GLU A 290 5.94 7.27 6.41
CA GLU A 290 4.74 6.71 5.75
C GLU A 290 5.01 6.42 4.27
N CYS A 291 5.72 7.31 3.56
CA CYS A 291 6.10 7.08 2.17
C CYS A 291 6.94 5.82 1.98
N LYS A 292 7.95 5.60 2.83
CA LYS A 292 8.80 4.39 2.79
C LYS A 292 8.02 3.13 3.10
N LEU A 293 7.09 3.21 4.07
CA LEU A 293 6.22 2.10 4.40
C LEU A 293 5.26 1.76 3.25
N ALA A 294 4.63 2.77 2.66
CA ALA A 294 3.71 2.62 1.54
C ALA A 294 4.39 1.99 0.31
N ILE A 295 5.61 2.43 -0.03
CA ILE A 295 6.34 1.88 -1.18
C ILE A 295 6.80 0.44 -0.94
N ARG A 296 7.18 0.10 0.31
CA ARG A 296 7.52 -1.27 0.68
C ARG A 296 6.33 -2.20 0.49
N LEU A 297 5.19 -1.88 1.12
CA LEU A 297 3.99 -2.72 1.04
C LEU A 297 3.48 -2.83 -0.41
N ALA A 298 3.51 -1.73 -1.18
CA ALA A 298 3.16 -1.78 -2.59
C ALA A 298 4.12 -2.67 -3.40
N SER A 299 5.43 -2.62 -3.10
CA SER A 299 6.41 -3.50 -3.74
C SER A 299 6.14 -4.97 -3.41
N GLU A 300 5.85 -5.29 -2.15
CA GLU A 300 5.57 -6.66 -1.71
C GLU A 300 4.33 -7.20 -2.43
N ALA A 301 3.21 -6.46 -2.41
CA ALA A 301 1.98 -6.83 -3.10
C ALA A 301 2.18 -7.02 -4.61
N LEU A 302 2.93 -6.13 -5.28
CA LEU A 302 3.24 -6.27 -6.70
C LEU A 302 4.14 -7.48 -7.00
N SER A 303 5.08 -7.79 -6.11
CA SER A 303 6.04 -8.89 -6.32
C SER A 303 5.48 -10.28 -6.10
N GLU A 304 4.42 -10.40 -5.31
CA GLU A 304 3.70 -11.67 -5.09
C GLU A 304 2.58 -11.90 -6.11
N SER A 305 2.24 -10.89 -6.91
CA SER A 305 1.18 -10.95 -7.90
C SER A 305 1.69 -11.50 -9.24
N SER A 306 0.78 -12.06 -10.03
CA SER A 306 1.10 -12.46 -11.41
C SER A 306 1.32 -11.25 -12.32
N ASP A 307 2.13 -11.40 -13.37
CA ASP A 307 2.39 -10.35 -14.36
C ASP A 307 1.09 -9.78 -14.97
N ASP A 308 0.09 -10.64 -15.17
CA ASP A 308 -1.26 -10.31 -15.63
C ASP A 308 -2.00 -9.39 -14.67
N GLU A 309 -2.05 -9.77 -13.39
CA GLU A 309 -2.69 -8.97 -12.35
C GLU A 309 -2.03 -7.61 -12.22
N VAL A 310 -0.70 -7.58 -12.28
CA VAL A 310 0.09 -6.35 -12.25
C VAL A 310 -0.19 -5.46 -13.46
N THR A 311 -0.30 -6.06 -14.66
CA THR A 311 -0.67 -5.36 -15.90
C THR A 311 -2.06 -4.71 -15.76
N LEU A 312 -3.03 -5.50 -15.33
CA LEU A 312 -4.43 -5.07 -15.16
C LEU A 312 -4.57 -4.01 -14.08
N PHE A 313 -3.90 -4.21 -12.95
CA PHE A 313 -3.79 -3.25 -11.87
C PHE A 313 -3.24 -1.93 -12.40
N THR A 314 -2.10 -1.94 -13.08
CA THR A 314 -1.43 -0.71 -13.54
C THR A 314 -2.34 0.09 -14.46
N HIS A 315 -3.01 -0.57 -15.42
CA HIS A 315 -3.95 0.11 -16.31
C HIS A 315 -5.20 0.62 -15.61
N SER A 316 -5.80 -0.17 -14.72
CA SER A 316 -6.98 0.22 -13.95
C SER A 316 -6.69 1.39 -13.00
N PHE A 317 -5.56 1.33 -12.30
CA PHE A 317 -5.06 2.33 -11.38
C PHE A 317 -4.83 3.67 -12.09
N LEU A 318 -4.07 3.67 -13.18
CA LEU A 318 -3.79 4.91 -13.93
C LEU A 318 -5.06 5.50 -14.55
N ARG A 319 -6.00 4.66 -15.02
CA ARG A 319 -7.28 5.11 -15.59
C ARG A 319 -8.22 5.71 -14.55
N SER A 320 -8.21 5.21 -13.31
CA SER A 320 -9.06 5.70 -12.22
C SER A 320 -8.50 6.96 -11.53
N CYS A 321 -7.26 7.32 -11.83
CA CYS A 321 -6.62 8.56 -11.40
C CYS A 321 -6.95 9.76 -12.31
N ARG A 322 -6.67 10.98 -11.82
CA ARG A 322 -6.79 12.22 -12.61
C ARG A 322 -5.71 12.27 -13.71
N SER A 323 -5.94 13.04 -14.77
CA SER A 323 -5.03 13.18 -15.93
C SER A 323 -3.60 13.56 -15.58
N HIS A 324 -3.39 14.34 -14.51
CA HIS A 324 -2.06 14.79 -14.06
C HIS A 324 -1.35 13.80 -13.11
N PHE A 325 -2.01 12.71 -12.71
CA PHE A 325 -1.42 11.78 -11.75
C PHE A 325 -0.10 11.14 -12.25
N PRO A 326 0.04 10.69 -13.52
CA PRO A 326 1.31 10.17 -14.03
C PRO A 326 2.46 11.17 -13.92
N GLU A 327 2.18 12.46 -14.05
CA GLU A 327 3.16 13.53 -13.89
C GLU A 327 3.61 13.63 -12.42
N HIS A 328 2.66 13.74 -11.48
CA HIS A 328 2.96 13.80 -10.05
C HIS A 328 3.71 12.55 -9.57
N LEU A 329 3.30 11.38 -10.03
CA LEU A 329 3.94 10.10 -9.73
C LEU A 329 5.39 10.09 -10.23
N SER A 330 5.62 10.51 -11.47
CA SER A 330 6.97 10.58 -12.06
C SER A 330 7.87 11.61 -11.35
N GLN A 331 7.31 12.75 -10.93
CA GLN A 331 8.00 13.75 -10.10
C GLN A 331 8.39 13.16 -8.74
N LYS A 332 7.47 12.44 -8.08
CA LYS A 332 7.71 11.78 -6.80
C LYS A 332 8.79 10.69 -6.92
N MET A 333 8.69 9.82 -7.93
CA MET A 333 9.69 8.81 -8.26
C MET A 333 11.07 9.43 -8.42
N SER A 334 11.18 10.46 -9.27
CA SER A 334 12.45 11.14 -9.55
C SER A 334 13.03 11.79 -8.29
N ARG A 335 12.19 12.39 -7.44
CA ARG A 335 12.62 12.97 -6.16
C ARG A 335 13.15 11.90 -5.21
N PHE A 336 12.42 10.81 -5.02
CA PHE A 336 12.81 9.73 -4.10
C PHE A 336 14.04 8.96 -4.58
N LEU A 337 14.20 8.76 -5.88
CA LEU A 337 15.40 8.15 -6.45
C LEU A 337 16.66 8.99 -6.19
N ARG A 338 16.52 10.32 -6.13
CA ARG A 338 17.59 11.25 -5.75
C ARG A 338 17.79 11.41 -4.24
N ASP A 339 16.88 10.93 -3.39
CA ASP A 339 16.96 11.12 -1.94
C ASP A 339 18.01 10.19 -1.30
N ASP A 340 19.07 10.76 -0.73
CA ASP A 340 20.20 10.01 -0.15
C ASP A 340 19.82 9.13 1.05
N SER A 341 18.66 9.35 1.66
CA SER A 341 18.13 8.48 2.71
C SER A 341 17.45 7.21 2.18
N VAL A 342 17.24 7.10 0.86
CA VAL A 342 16.63 5.95 0.19
C VAL A 342 17.73 5.06 -0.40
N ILE A 343 18.23 4.16 0.46
CA ILE A 343 19.30 3.18 0.19
C ILE A 343 18.88 1.78 0.64
N ASN A 344 19.65 0.74 0.28
CA ASN A 344 19.34 -0.65 0.60
C ASN A 344 17.91 -1.04 0.18
N ASP A 345 17.17 -1.69 1.08
CA ASP A 345 15.85 -2.27 0.79
C ASP A 345 14.83 -1.19 0.38
N ASP A 346 14.86 0.00 1.00
CA ASP A 346 13.98 1.12 0.61
C ASP A 346 14.18 1.50 -0.86
N GLY A 347 15.43 1.54 -1.30
CA GLY A 347 15.77 1.82 -2.70
C GLY A 347 15.35 0.68 -3.63
N ARG A 348 15.55 -0.57 -3.19
CA ARG A 348 15.10 -1.77 -3.90
C ARG A 348 13.59 -1.75 -4.16
N TYR A 349 12.78 -1.48 -3.14
CA TYR A 349 11.32 -1.40 -3.26
C TYR A 349 10.90 -0.28 -4.20
N LEU A 350 11.54 0.90 -4.08
CA LEU A 350 11.26 2.02 -4.96
C LEU A 350 11.53 1.71 -6.43
N VAL A 351 12.73 1.21 -6.76
CA VAL A 351 13.09 0.93 -8.15
C VAL A 351 12.27 -0.22 -8.72
N TYR A 352 11.88 -1.20 -7.90
CA TYR A 352 10.95 -2.25 -8.29
C TYR A 352 9.59 -1.69 -8.69
N VAL A 353 8.94 -0.92 -7.81
CA VAL A 353 7.64 -0.29 -8.11
C VAL A 353 7.73 0.61 -9.34
N CYS A 354 8.82 1.37 -9.50
CA CYS A 354 9.06 2.15 -10.71
C CYS A 354 9.10 1.25 -11.95
N THR A 355 9.93 0.21 -11.93
CA THR A 355 10.10 -0.69 -13.09
C THR A 355 8.80 -1.35 -13.46
N THR A 356 8.08 -1.87 -12.48
CA THR A 356 6.80 -2.54 -12.66
C THR A 356 5.77 -1.62 -13.32
N LEU A 357 5.61 -0.40 -12.83
CA LEU A 357 4.66 0.56 -13.42
C LEU A 357 5.09 0.99 -14.84
N TRP A 358 6.37 1.20 -15.08
CA TRP A 358 6.89 1.57 -16.39
C TRP A 358 6.78 0.45 -17.43
N ALA A 359 7.05 -0.80 -17.03
CA ALA A 359 6.94 -1.97 -17.89
C ALA A 359 5.50 -2.16 -18.39
N ASN A 360 4.52 -1.90 -17.51
CA ASN A 360 3.10 -2.15 -17.76
C ASN A 360 2.36 -0.95 -18.36
N ALA A 361 2.89 0.28 -18.23
CA ALA A 361 2.30 1.47 -18.84
C ALA A 361 3.33 2.40 -19.50
N PRO A 362 4.20 1.90 -20.40
CA PRO A 362 5.31 2.66 -20.95
C PRO A 362 4.84 3.89 -21.73
N ARG A 363 3.70 3.80 -22.44
CA ARG A 363 3.13 4.94 -23.19
C ARG A 363 2.67 6.07 -22.28
N THR A 364 2.06 5.75 -21.14
CA THR A 364 1.60 6.76 -20.19
C THR A 364 2.78 7.51 -19.59
N PHE A 365 3.79 6.78 -19.12
CA PHE A 365 4.92 7.39 -18.44
C PHE A 365 5.92 8.06 -19.39
N SER A 366 6.10 7.51 -20.60
CA SER A 366 6.95 8.14 -21.62
C SER A 366 6.43 9.50 -22.10
N SER A 367 5.12 9.74 -21.99
CA SER A 367 4.51 11.04 -22.29
C SER A 367 4.82 12.12 -21.24
N VAL A 368 5.31 11.73 -20.06
CA VAL A 368 5.61 12.65 -18.96
C VAL A 368 7.02 13.22 -19.14
N MET A 369 7.08 14.49 -19.54
CA MET A 369 8.32 15.26 -19.64
C MET A 369 8.49 16.11 -18.38
N LEU A 370 9.52 15.79 -17.59
CA LEU A 370 9.89 16.58 -16.41
C LEU A 370 10.95 17.62 -16.77
N PRO A 371 11.11 18.68 -15.95
CA PRO A 371 12.16 19.67 -16.15
C PRO A 371 13.56 19.02 -16.23
N GLU A 372 14.43 19.65 -17.01
CA GLU A 372 15.80 19.18 -17.21
C GLU A 372 16.56 19.03 -15.88
N GLY A 373 17.32 17.93 -15.73
CA GLY A 373 18.00 17.56 -14.48
C GLY A 373 17.11 16.92 -13.43
N PHE A 374 15.79 17.11 -13.54
CA PHE A 374 14.81 16.55 -12.61
C PHE A 374 14.08 15.32 -13.15
N GLY A 375 14.37 14.92 -14.40
CA GLY A 375 13.79 13.75 -15.06
C GLY A 375 14.18 12.40 -14.46
N LEU A 376 13.49 11.36 -14.91
CA LEU A 376 13.66 10.02 -14.36
C LEU A 376 15.01 9.40 -14.74
N VAL A 377 15.52 9.64 -15.96
CA VAL A 377 16.83 9.13 -16.41
C VAL A 377 17.96 9.54 -15.46
N PRO A 378 18.27 10.83 -15.24
CA PRO A 378 19.36 11.20 -14.32
C PRO A 378 19.10 10.69 -12.89
N SER A 379 17.82 10.64 -12.46
CA SER A 379 17.46 10.16 -11.12
C SER A 379 17.75 8.67 -10.93
N LEU A 380 17.46 7.83 -11.93
CA LEU A 380 17.78 6.40 -11.92
C LEU A 380 19.28 6.16 -11.93
N LEU A 381 20.04 6.93 -12.72
CA LEU A 381 21.50 6.79 -12.76
C LEU A 381 22.14 7.18 -11.42
N ILE A 382 21.71 8.30 -10.83
CA ILE A 382 22.14 8.72 -9.48
C ILE A 382 21.79 7.64 -8.45
N HIS A 383 20.57 7.11 -8.49
CA HIS A 383 20.13 6.06 -7.59
C HIS A 383 20.99 4.80 -7.72
N CYS A 384 21.20 4.31 -8.94
CA CYS A 384 21.98 3.12 -9.22
C CYS A 384 23.44 3.27 -8.74
N GLN A 385 24.07 4.41 -9.02
CA GLN A 385 25.41 4.71 -8.50
C GLN A 385 25.44 4.71 -6.97
N ARG A 386 24.47 5.34 -6.33
CA ARG A 386 24.38 5.36 -4.86
C ARG A 386 24.23 3.96 -4.27
N GLN A 387 23.41 3.10 -4.89
CA GLN A 387 23.27 1.70 -4.48
C GLN A 387 24.61 0.98 -4.60
N LEU A 388 25.29 1.07 -5.75
CA LEU A 388 26.61 0.48 -5.99
C LEU A 388 27.67 0.91 -4.97
N CYS A 389 27.61 2.17 -4.50
CA CYS A 389 28.59 2.70 -3.55
C CYS A 389 28.24 2.47 -2.08
N SER A 390 26.97 2.29 -1.72
CA SER A 390 26.52 2.39 -0.33
C SER A 390 25.63 1.25 0.16
N SER A 391 25.27 0.30 -0.71
CA SER A 391 24.37 -0.81 -0.37
C SER A 391 25.05 -2.17 -0.49
N THR A 392 24.36 -3.21 -0.05
CA THR A 392 24.83 -4.60 -0.18
C THR A 392 25.01 -4.99 -1.65
N ALA A 393 25.91 -5.94 -1.94
CA ALA A 393 26.14 -6.40 -3.31
C ALA A 393 24.84 -6.85 -4.01
N TYR A 394 23.95 -7.52 -3.27
CA TYR A 394 22.64 -7.93 -3.76
C TYR A 394 21.75 -6.73 -4.15
N ASN A 395 21.61 -5.72 -3.27
CA ASN A 395 20.79 -4.54 -3.56
C ASN A 395 21.39 -3.69 -4.70
N SER A 396 22.71 -3.60 -4.76
CA SER A 396 23.44 -2.92 -5.85
C SER A 396 23.20 -3.58 -7.21
N GLN A 397 23.29 -4.92 -7.27
CA GLN A 397 23.04 -5.67 -8.49
C GLN A 397 21.59 -5.50 -8.94
N TYR A 398 20.65 -5.67 -8.01
CA TYR A 398 19.23 -5.52 -8.28
C TYR A 398 18.87 -4.13 -8.80
N ALA A 399 19.45 -3.08 -8.21
CA ALA A 399 19.26 -1.71 -8.66
C ALA A 399 19.84 -1.48 -10.07
N LEU A 400 20.98 -2.10 -10.39
CA LEU A 400 21.60 -2.03 -11.72
C LEU A 400 20.70 -2.68 -12.78
N ASP A 401 20.21 -3.89 -12.52
CA ASP A 401 19.39 -4.66 -13.46
C ASP A 401 18.08 -3.94 -13.78
N LEU A 402 17.36 -3.51 -12.74
CA LEU A 402 16.10 -2.78 -12.89
C LEU A 402 16.29 -1.40 -13.52
N THR A 403 17.40 -0.71 -13.21
CA THR A 403 17.73 0.56 -13.89
C THR A 403 17.87 0.34 -15.39
N MET A 404 18.64 -0.66 -15.81
CA MET A 404 18.82 -0.97 -17.24
C MET A 404 17.49 -1.34 -17.88
N GLN A 405 16.67 -2.16 -17.20
CA GLN A 405 15.35 -2.55 -17.68
C GLN A 405 14.44 -1.33 -17.92
N ILE A 406 14.39 -0.38 -16.96
CA ILE A 406 13.61 0.86 -17.14
C ILE A 406 14.14 1.67 -18.33
N LEU A 407 15.45 1.82 -18.49
CA LEU A 407 16.02 2.55 -19.62
C LEU A 407 15.63 1.92 -20.96
N PHE A 408 15.60 0.59 -21.05
CA PHE A 408 15.10 -0.10 -22.24
C PHE A 408 13.61 0.18 -22.48
N TYR A 409 12.77 0.17 -21.44
CA TYR A 409 11.36 0.52 -21.58
C TYR A 409 11.14 1.97 -22.02
N MET A 410 11.97 2.91 -21.55
CA MET A 410 11.91 4.33 -21.98
C MET A 410 12.27 4.50 -23.46
N LEU A 411 13.20 3.69 -23.98
CA LEU A 411 13.66 3.74 -25.37
C LEU A 411 12.76 2.97 -26.35
N ALA A 412 11.80 2.20 -25.87
CA ALA A 412 10.93 1.38 -26.71
C ALA A 412 9.88 2.18 -27.51
N PRO A 413 9.16 3.17 -26.95
CA PRO A 413 8.18 3.96 -27.69
C PRO A 413 8.87 4.91 -28.69
N LYS A 414 8.49 4.83 -29.96
CA LYS A 414 9.11 5.62 -31.04
C LYS A 414 8.89 7.11 -30.87
N GLU A 415 7.74 7.49 -30.32
CA GLU A 415 7.29 8.87 -30.16
C GLU A 415 8.16 9.65 -29.17
N THR A 416 8.73 8.97 -28.18
CA THR A 416 9.49 9.58 -27.07
C THR A 416 10.96 9.18 -27.07
N ARG A 417 11.36 8.23 -27.95
CA ARG A 417 12.72 7.71 -28.04
C ARG A 417 13.76 8.82 -28.13
N ALA A 418 13.59 9.78 -29.04
CA ALA A 418 14.57 10.85 -29.26
C ALA A 418 14.80 11.71 -28.00
N TYR A 419 13.76 11.91 -27.19
CA TYR A 419 13.87 12.63 -25.92
C TYR A 419 14.73 11.83 -24.92
N TYR A 420 14.49 10.52 -24.78
CA TYR A 420 15.26 9.69 -23.87
C TYR A 420 16.69 9.41 -24.36
N GLU A 421 16.90 9.26 -25.67
CA GLU A 421 18.24 9.20 -26.27
C GLU A 421 19.02 10.48 -25.94
N HIS A 422 18.42 11.66 -26.09
CA HIS A 422 19.05 12.92 -25.74
C HIS A 422 19.42 13.01 -24.24
N GLN A 423 18.52 12.56 -23.36
CA GLN A 423 18.80 12.50 -21.91
C GLN A 423 19.95 11.53 -21.61
N LEU A 424 19.96 10.35 -22.22
CA LEU A 424 21.03 9.36 -22.03
C LEU A 424 22.37 9.88 -22.54
N ASP A 425 22.44 10.47 -23.73
CA ASP A 425 23.66 11.05 -24.28
C ASP A 425 24.21 12.15 -23.37
N ARG A 426 23.34 13.02 -22.85
CA ARG A 426 23.72 14.10 -21.94
C ARG A 426 24.32 13.57 -20.64
N TYR A 427 23.66 12.61 -20.00
CA TYR A 427 24.11 12.08 -18.72
C TYR A 427 25.08 10.91 -18.83
N ALA A 428 25.41 10.46 -20.04
CA ALA A 428 26.26 9.29 -20.25
C ALA A 428 27.65 9.46 -19.63
N GLY A 429 28.23 10.65 -19.78
CA GLY A 429 29.51 11.01 -19.20
C GLY A 429 29.41 11.41 -17.73
N GLU A 430 28.53 12.39 -17.42
CA GLU A 430 28.41 12.98 -16.08
C GLU A 430 28.02 11.94 -15.01
N LEU A 431 27.13 11.02 -15.34
CA LEU A 431 26.63 9.97 -14.44
C LEU A 431 27.17 8.59 -14.80
N ASN A 432 28.33 8.52 -15.48
CA ASN A 432 29.07 7.29 -15.78
C ASN A 432 28.18 6.13 -16.27
N LEU A 433 27.21 6.42 -17.15
CA LEU A 433 26.28 5.42 -17.70
C LEU A 433 27.05 4.28 -18.38
N ILE A 434 28.14 4.61 -19.07
CA ILE A 434 29.01 3.63 -19.73
C ILE A 434 29.56 2.63 -18.71
N GLY A 435 29.96 3.10 -17.53
CA GLY A 435 30.40 2.25 -16.43
C GLY A 435 29.28 1.32 -15.95
N LEU A 436 28.06 1.84 -15.79
CA LEU A 436 26.90 1.04 -15.38
C LEU A 436 26.57 -0.04 -16.42
N ILE A 437 26.49 0.33 -17.70
CA ILE A 437 26.22 -0.60 -18.81
C ILE A 437 27.28 -1.69 -18.87
N LYS A 438 28.57 -1.32 -18.73
CA LYS A 438 29.67 -2.29 -18.70
C LYS A 438 29.51 -3.28 -17.56
N THR A 439 29.22 -2.80 -16.35
CA THR A 439 29.02 -3.67 -15.18
C THR A 439 27.85 -4.63 -15.42
N PHE A 440 26.74 -4.14 -15.95
CA PHE A 440 25.57 -4.96 -16.28
C PHE A 440 25.92 -6.10 -17.24
N PHE A 441 26.56 -5.78 -18.38
CA PHE A 441 26.94 -6.81 -19.37
C PHE A 441 27.98 -7.81 -18.85
N VAL A 442 28.93 -7.38 -18.02
CA VAL A 442 29.89 -8.31 -17.42
C VAL A 442 29.17 -9.34 -16.55
N ASN A 443 28.17 -8.90 -15.77
CA ASN A 443 27.41 -9.79 -14.90
C ASN A 443 26.54 -10.76 -15.70
N GLU A 444 25.83 -10.28 -16.72
CA GLU A 444 25.04 -11.13 -17.63
C GLU A 444 25.89 -12.22 -18.33
N VAL A 445 27.12 -11.88 -18.74
CA VAL A 445 28.04 -12.85 -19.35
C VAL A 445 28.52 -13.87 -18.32
N GLN A 446 28.87 -13.43 -17.11
CA GLN A 446 29.32 -14.32 -16.03
C GLN A 446 28.22 -15.30 -15.62
N ASP A 447 26.97 -14.83 -15.49
CA ASP A 447 25.83 -15.67 -15.14
C ASP A 447 25.54 -16.70 -16.23
N ALA A 448 25.60 -16.29 -17.51
CA ALA A 448 25.46 -17.21 -18.63
C ALA A 448 26.55 -18.29 -18.67
N GLU A 449 27.80 -17.96 -18.30
CA GLU A 449 28.88 -18.93 -18.19
C GLU A 449 28.67 -19.92 -17.02
N LEU A 450 28.19 -19.46 -15.88
CA LEU A 450 27.90 -20.30 -14.72
C LEU A 450 26.77 -21.30 -15.02
N ASP A 451 25.70 -20.85 -15.65
CA ASP A 451 24.57 -21.69 -16.08
C ASP A 451 25.00 -22.79 -17.07
N ASN A 452 25.96 -22.48 -17.94
CA ASN A 452 26.50 -23.45 -18.89
C ASN A 452 27.44 -24.47 -18.24
N ARG A 453 28.08 -24.15 -17.10
CA ARG A 453 28.94 -25.08 -16.35
C ARG A 453 28.15 -25.96 -15.39
N GLY A 454 26.95 -25.56 -15.01
CA GLY A 454 26.04 -26.31 -14.13
C GLY A 454 25.17 -27.37 -14.84
N LYS A 455 25.19 -27.41 -16.18
CA LYS A 455 24.55 -28.42 -17.02
C LYS A 455 25.60 -29.39 -17.57
#